data_AF-L9XAJ5-F1
#
_entry.id   AF-L9XAJ5-F1
#
_cell.length_a   1.000
_cell.length_b   1.000
_cell.length_c   1.000
_cell.angle_alpha   90.00
_cell.angle_beta   90.00
_cell.angle_gamma   90.00
#
_symmetry.space_group_name_H-M   'P 1'
#
loop_
_entity.id
_entity.type
_entity.pdbx_description
1 polymer ?
#
loop_
_entity_poly.entity_id
_entity_poly.type
_entity_poly.pdbx_seq_one_letter_code
_entity_poly.pdbx_strand_id
1 'polypeptide(L)'
;MDTDTPSVLIVEAEPDLAELYASWLEDAYHVETVRDESAVGAVVDGGFDVVIVDCHRLPDGPSSELCDSISSRGIDSQVVAVTGVEPTVDPEDAAFDDYLLKPISRDDLRHSVENLLLRRTYDEQLGAYFELASKKASLDGRLSEAELQSSQEYAELEDRIAVLRTRVNETRSQLLERDHNRRLYRDVSSAPD
;
A
#
# COMPACT_ATOMS: atom_id res chain seq x y z
N MET A 1 -3.75 17.64 16.48
CA MET A 1 -2.64 17.55 15.52
C MET A 1 -2.67 16.12 15.08
N ASP A 2 -3.38 15.86 13.99
CA ASP A 2 -3.68 14.53 13.49
C ASP A 2 -2.39 13.89 12.98
N THR A 3 -1.81 12.99 13.78
CA THR A 3 -0.55 12.31 13.50
C THR A 3 -0.71 11.06 12.64
N ASP A 4 -1.75 10.99 11.81
CA ASP A 4 -2.06 9.79 11.00
C ASP A 4 -2.50 10.13 9.57
N THR A 5 -2.18 11.34 9.08
CA THR A 5 -2.40 11.67 7.66
C THR A 5 -1.38 10.89 6.83
N PRO A 6 -1.82 10.03 5.88
CA PRO A 6 -0.89 9.23 5.10
C PRO A 6 0.05 10.09 4.26
N SER A 7 1.30 9.68 4.18
CA SER A 7 2.37 10.36 3.45
C SER A 7 2.55 9.72 2.08
N VAL A 8 2.53 10.56 1.04
CA VAL A 8 2.65 10.15 -0.36
C VAL A 8 3.84 10.85 -1.00
N LEU A 9 4.75 10.07 -1.59
CA LEU A 9 5.86 10.59 -2.40
C LEU A 9 5.50 10.50 -3.88
N ILE A 10 5.70 11.58 -4.62
CA ILE A 10 5.55 11.62 -6.07
C ILE A 10 6.93 11.78 -6.69
N VAL A 11 7.32 10.80 -7.51
CA VAL A 11 8.56 10.77 -8.28
C VAL A 11 8.22 11.08 -9.73
N GLU A 12 8.43 12.32 -10.12
CA GLU A 12 8.08 12.84 -11.46
C GLU A 12 9.15 13.83 -11.93
N ALA A 13 9.58 13.69 -13.19
CA ALA A 13 10.64 14.50 -13.78
C ALA A 13 10.09 15.85 -14.29
N GLU A 14 8.83 15.88 -14.72
CA GLU A 14 8.17 17.09 -15.20
C GLU A 14 7.52 17.86 -14.04
N PRO A 15 8.03 19.05 -13.67
CA PRO A 15 7.55 19.76 -12.48
C PRO A 15 6.07 20.13 -12.56
N ASP A 16 5.58 20.50 -13.75
CA ASP A 16 4.17 20.85 -13.96
C ASP A 16 3.23 19.66 -13.71
N LEU A 17 3.66 18.43 -14.06
CA LEU A 17 2.91 17.21 -13.78
C LEU A 17 3.00 16.82 -12.31
N ALA A 18 4.18 16.97 -11.69
CA ALA A 18 4.37 16.71 -10.27
C ALA A 18 3.46 17.60 -9.42
N GLU A 19 3.41 18.90 -9.72
CA GLU A 19 2.52 19.86 -9.05
C GLU A 19 1.05 19.54 -9.30
N LEU A 20 0.69 19.10 -10.51
CA LEU A 20 -0.68 18.68 -10.83
C LEU A 20 -1.11 17.49 -9.97
N TYR A 21 -0.30 16.43 -9.91
CA TYR A 21 -0.61 15.25 -9.11
C TYR A 21 -0.62 15.56 -7.61
N ALA A 22 0.30 16.41 -7.14
CA ALA A 22 0.30 16.87 -5.76
C ALA A 22 -0.99 17.62 -5.42
N SER A 23 -1.41 18.56 -6.26
CA SER A 23 -2.66 19.31 -6.07
C SER A 23 -3.92 18.44 -5.97
N TRP A 24 -3.88 17.23 -6.54
CA TRP A 24 -5.01 16.30 -6.49
C TRP A 24 -5.12 15.56 -5.15
N LEU A 25 -4.00 15.43 -4.44
CA LEU A 25 -3.81 14.58 -3.26
C LEU A 25 -3.60 15.39 -1.97
N GLU A 26 -3.09 16.61 -2.05
CA GLU A 26 -2.81 17.51 -0.91
C GLU A 26 -4.03 17.78 0.00
N ASP A 27 -5.26 17.65 -0.53
CA ASP A 27 -6.50 17.79 0.24
C ASP A 27 -6.65 16.73 1.35
N ALA A 28 -6.04 15.54 1.17
CA ALA A 28 -6.26 14.37 2.03
C ALA A 28 -4.96 13.72 2.53
N TYR A 29 -3.81 14.03 1.92
CA TYR A 29 -2.54 13.35 2.17
C TYR A 29 -1.41 14.37 2.36
N HIS A 30 -0.38 13.96 3.10
CA HIS A 30 0.88 14.72 3.11
C HIS A 30 1.65 14.35 1.85
N VAL A 31 1.75 15.27 0.90
CA VAL A 31 2.41 15.01 -0.39
C VAL A 31 3.80 15.63 -0.42
N GLU A 32 4.78 14.85 -0.85
CA GLU A 32 6.10 15.35 -1.21
C GLU A 32 6.41 14.98 -2.66
N THR A 33 7.07 15.89 -3.38
CA THR A 33 7.47 15.67 -4.78
C THR A 33 8.98 15.65 -4.89
N VAL A 34 9.53 14.68 -5.60
CA VAL A 34 10.96 14.57 -5.90
C VAL A 34 11.18 14.26 -7.37
N ARG A 35 12.34 14.64 -7.88
CA ARG A 35 12.79 14.23 -9.21
C ARG A 35 13.46 12.85 -9.10
N ASP A 36 13.37 12.09 -10.18
CA ASP A 36 13.86 10.71 -10.34
C ASP A 36 15.26 10.47 -9.74
N GLU A 37 16.21 11.37 -10.02
CA GLU A 37 17.61 11.30 -9.54
C GLU A 37 17.79 11.39 -8.01
N SER A 38 16.82 11.97 -7.29
CA SER A 38 16.83 12.08 -5.82
C SER A 38 15.84 11.13 -5.15
N ALA A 39 15.07 10.37 -5.93
CA ALA A 39 13.97 9.55 -5.44
C ALA A 39 14.43 8.42 -4.52
N VAL A 40 15.52 7.72 -4.87
CA VAL A 40 16.04 6.62 -4.05
C VAL A 40 16.43 7.11 -2.66
N GLY A 41 17.06 8.29 -2.57
CA GLY A 41 17.43 8.89 -1.28
C GLY A 41 16.19 9.25 -0.46
N ALA A 42 15.22 9.93 -1.08
CA ALA A 42 13.99 10.33 -0.41
C ALA A 42 13.17 9.13 0.11
N VAL A 43 13.02 8.07 -0.69
CA VAL A 43 12.29 6.86 -0.26
C VAL A 43 13.03 6.13 0.86
N VAL A 44 14.35 6.13 0.83
CA VAL A 44 15.17 5.46 1.86
C VAL A 44 15.21 6.25 3.16
N ASP A 45 15.25 7.57 3.07
CA ASP A 45 15.27 8.47 4.22
C ASP A 45 13.87 8.70 4.80
N GLY A 46 12.81 8.37 4.05
CA GLY A 46 11.43 8.78 4.34
C GLY A 46 10.46 7.62 4.61
N GLY A 47 9.66 7.78 5.66
CA GLY A 47 8.56 6.87 6.02
C GLY A 47 7.28 7.15 5.23
N PHE A 48 7.35 7.08 3.90
CA PHE A 48 6.19 7.26 3.04
C PHE A 48 5.31 6.00 3.01
N ASP A 49 3.99 6.17 3.00
CA ASP A 49 3.05 5.05 2.94
C ASP A 49 2.80 4.61 1.49
N VAL A 50 2.82 5.58 0.56
CA VAL A 50 2.66 5.35 -0.88
C VAL A 50 3.70 6.12 -1.68
N VAL A 51 4.27 5.48 -2.70
CA VAL A 51 5.18 6.10 -3.67
C VAL A 51 4.56 6.00 -5.06
N ILE A 52 4.34 7.15 -5.70
CA ILE A 52 3.89 7.26 -7.09
C ILE A 52 5.13 7.50 -7.94
N VAL A 53 5.42 6.61 -8.89
CA VAL A 53 6.60 6.71 -9.76
C VAL A 53 6.15 6.89 -11.21
N ASP A 54 6.55 7.98 -11.85
CA ASP A 54 6.37 8.13 -13.29
C ASP A 54 7.42 7.33 -14.07
N CYS A 55 7.00 6.17 -14.57
CA CYS A 55 7.80 5.27 -15.40
C CYS A 55 7.68 5.71 -16.87
N HIS A 56 8.38 6.79 -17.24
CA HIS A 56 8.42 7.23 -18.64
C HIS A 56 9.22 6.27 -19.56
N ARG A 57 9.99 5.33 -18.98
CA ARG A 57 10.71 4.24 -19.68
C ARG A 57 10.90 3.00 -18.78
N LEU A 58 10.41 1.84 -19.21
CA LEU A 58 10.87 0.53 -18.75
C LEU A 58 11.12 -0.35 -19.99
N PRO A 59 12.25 -1.08 -20.07
CA PRO A 59 12.68 -2.05 -19.05
C PRO A 59 14.06 -1.84 -18.40
N ASP A 60 14.87 -0.86 -18.83
CA ASP A 60 16.24 -0.63 -18.31
C ASP A 60 16.44 0.83 -17.85
N GLY A 61 15.52 1.32 -17.01
CA GLY A 61 15.45 2.73 -16.62
C GLY A 61 15.78 2.98 -15.14
N PRO A 62 16.13 4.22 -14.77
CA PRO A 62 16.30 4.61 -13.37
C PRO A 62 15.04 4.33 -12.50
N SER A 63 13.85 4.33 -13.11
CA SER A 63 12.60 3.98 -12.43
C SER A 63 12.46 2.48 -12.08
N SER A 64 13.02 1.55 -12.87
CA SER A 64 13.11 0.14 -12.44
C SER A 64 14.11 -0.03 -11.31
N GLU A 65 15.25 0.66 -11.37
CA GLU A 65 16.25 0.59 -10.30
C GLU A 65 15.70 1.16 -8.98
N LEU A 66 14.83 2.17 -9.05
CA LEU A 66 14.10 2.69 -7.89
C LEU A 66 13.15 1.64 -7.33
N CYS A 67 12.27 1.07 -8.14
CA CYS A 67 11.32 0.04 -7.70
C CYS A 67 12.05 -1.20 -7.14
N ASP A 68 13.10 -1.67 -7.82
CA ASP A 68 13.96 -2.76 -7.36
C ASP A 68 14.69 -2.40 -6.07
N SER A 69 15.11 -1.14 -5.91
CA SER A 69 15.72 -0.66 -4.66
C SER A 69 14.73 -0.62 -3.51
N ILE A 70 13.46 -0.26 -3.74
CA ILE A 70 12.41 -0.25 -2.73
C ILE A 70 12.12 -1.69 -2.28
N SER A 71 11.90 -2.58 -3.24
CA SER A 71 11.62 -3.99 -2.98
C SER A 71 12.80 -4.70 -2.30
N SER A 72 14.02 -4.55 -2.81
CA SER A 72 15.22 -5.21 -2.27
C SER A 72 15.62 -4.72 -0.87
N ARG A 73 15.23 -3.51 -0.48
CA ARG A 73 15.51 -2.95 0.85
C ARG A 73 14.41 -3.25 1.87
N GLY A 74 13.30 -3.86 1.45
CA GLY A 74 12.18 -4.19 2.33
C GLY A 74 11.53 -2.96 2.93
N ILE A 75 11.38 -1.90 2.15
CA ILE A 75 10.68 -0.69 2.58
C ILE A 75 9.18 -0.98 2.51
N ASP A 76 8.45 -0.80 3.61
CA ASP A 76 6.99 -1.06 3.74
C ASP A 76 6.11 -0.01 3.03
N SER A 77 6.63 0.60 1.97
CA SER A 77 5.91 1.58 1.15
C SER A 77 5.24 0.88 -0.02
N GLN A 78 3.99 1.25 -0.30
CA GLN A 78 3.27 0.73 -1.46
C GLN A 78 3.62 1.54 -2.70
N VAL A 79 3.94 0.90 -3.82
CA VAL A 79 4.42 1.57 -5.04
C VAL A 79 3.37 1.49 -6.15
N VAL A 80 3.02 2.65 -6.72
CA VAL A 80 2.23 2.74 -7.96
C VAL A 80 3.06 3.33 -9.09
N ALA A 81 3.12 2.61 -10.21
CA ALA A 81 3.76 3.09 -11.43
C ALA A 81 2.75 3.85 -12.32
N VAL A 82 3.06 5.07 -12.72
CA VAL A 82 2.34 5.79 -13.78
C VAL A 82 3.11 5.60 -15.07
N THR A 83 2.46 5.12 -16.14
CA THR A 83 3.16 4.77 -17.40
C THR A 83 2.27 5.05 -18.60
N GLY A 84 2.87 5.43 -19.74
CA GLY A 84 2.16 5.57 -21.01
C GLY A 84 1.94 4.26 -21.77
N VAL A 85 2.55 3.16 -21.30
CA VAL A 85 2.49 1.85 -21.94
C VAL A 85 2.19 0.76 -20.92
N GLU A 86 1.44 -0.26 -21.34
CA GLU A 86 1.11 -1.39 -20.48
C GLU A 86 2.39 -2.18 -20.15
N PRO A 87 2.68 -2.42 -18.86
CA PRO A 87 3.84 -3.21 -18.47
C PRO A 87 3.69 -4.64 -18.99
N THR A 88 4.72 -5.14 -19.66
CA THR A 88 4.77 -6.53 -20.15
C THR A 88 5.30 -7.52 -19.12
N VAL A 89 5.61 -7.04 -17.91
CA VAL A 89 6.11 -7.86 -16.80
C VAL A 89 4.96 -8.55 -16.09
N ASP A 90 5.20 -9.79 -15.63
CA ASP A 90 4.24 -10.50 -14.82
C ASP A 90 4.01 -9.73 -13.50
N PRO A 91 2.76 -9.60 -13.01
CA PRO A 91 2.47 -8.87 -11.77
C PRO A 91 3.19 -9.42 -10.54
N GLU A 92 3.54 -10.71 -10.56
CA GLU A 92 4.26 -11.38 -9.47
C GLU A 92 5.75 -11.02 -9.45
N ASP A 93 6.31 -10.65 -10.61
CA ASP A 93 7.72 -10.24 -10.78
C ASP A 93 7.87 -8.71 -10.83
N ALA A 94 6.76 -7.97 -10.78
CA ALA A 94 6.76 -6.52 -10.84
C ALA A 94 7.22 -5.92 -9.51
N ALA A 95 8.17 -4.98 -9.56
CA ALA A 95 8.62 -4.24 -8.40
C ALA A 95 7.65 -3.11 -7.96
N PHE A 96 6.39 -3.18 -8.37
CA PHE A 96 5.32 -2.23 -8.01
C PHE A 96 4.03 -2.97 -7.64
N ASP A 97 3.27 -2.41 -6.69
CA ASP A 97 2.01 -2.99 -6.21
C ASP A 97 0.82 -2.67 -7.12
N ASP A 98 0.94 -1.57 -7.88
CA ASP A 98 -0.07 -1.15 -8.84
C ASP A 98 0.52 -0.34 -10.03
N TYR A 99 -0.23 -0.22 -11.11
CA TYR A 99 0.08 0.68 -12.22
C TYR A 99 -1.14 1.44 -12.76
N LEU A 100 -0.89 2.62 -13.31
CA LEU A 100 -1.86 3.50 -13.97
C LEU A 100 -1.37 3.85 -15.38
N LEU A 101 -2.27 3.73 -16.36
CA LEU A 101 -1.99 4.09 -17.76
C LEU A 101 -2.31 5.56 -18.02
N LYS A 102 -1.36 6.31 -18.60
CA LYS A 102 -1.61 7.66 -19.08
C LYS A 102 -2.59 7.59 -20.28
N PRO A 103 -3.58 8.52 -20.39
CA PRO A 103 -3.81 9.65 -19.50
C PRO A 103 -4.52 9.26 -18.19
N ILE A 104 -4.00 9.74 -17.05
CA ILE A 104 -4.60 9.48 -15.74
C ILE A 104 -5.55 10.60 -15.33
N SER A 105 -6.64 10.26 -14.65
CA SER A 105 -7.53 11.23 -14.02
C SER A 105 -7.22 11.40 -12.52
N ARG A 106 -7.72 12.49 -11.92
CA ARG A 106 -7.70 12.71 -10.47
C ARG A 106 -8.32 11.54 -9.71
N ASP A 107 -9.42 11.00 -10.22
CA ASP A 107 -10.15 9.92 -9.57
C ASP A 107 -9.37 8.61 -9.64
N ASP A 108 -8.68 8.33 -10.76
CA ASP A 108 -7.84 7.12 -10.90
C ASP A 108 -6.67 7.14 -9.91
N LEU A 109 -5.96 8.26 -9.82
CA LEU A 109 -4.83 8.42 -8.92
C LEU A 109 -5.27 8.27 -7.46
N ARG A 110 -6.33 8.99 -7.06
CA ARG A 110 -6.86 8.92 -5.69
C ARG A 110 -7.34 7.51 -5.36
N HIS A 111 -8.03 6.85 -6.29
CA HIS A 111 -8.55 5.51 -6.08
C HIS A 111 -7.43 4.47 -5.90
N SER A 112 -6.34 4.60 -6.67
CA SER A 112 -5.16 3.74 -6.53
C SER A 112 -4.46 3.96 -5.18
N VAL A 113 -4.21 5.22 -4.79
CA VAL A 113 -3.63 5.56 -3.47
C VAL A 113 -4.47 5.00 -2.32
N GLU A 114 -5.78 5.23 -2.34
CA GLU A 114 -6.70 4.67 -1.32
C GLU A 114 -6.64 3.14 -1.26
N ASN A 115 -6.55 2.47 -2.42
CA ASN A 115 -6.49 1.01 -2.47
C ASN A 115 -5.18 0.48 -1.88
N LEU A 116 -4.06 1.13 -2.20
CA LEU A 116 -2.74 0.77 -1.67
C LEU A 116 -2.66 0.97 -0.16
N LEU A 117 -3.17 2.10 0.36
CA LEU A 117 -3.25 2.33 1.80
C LEU A 117 -4.11 1.28 2.52
N LEU A 118 -5.20 0.85 1.88
CA LEU A 118 -6.05 -0.21 2.43
C LEU A 118 -5.34 -1.57 2.44
N ARG A 119 -4.52 -1.88 1.42
CA ARG A 119 -3.68 -3.09 1.39
C ARG A 119 -2.65 -3.08 2.51
N ARG A 120 -1.93 -1.97 2.67
CA ARG A 120 -0.99 -1.79 3.78
C ARG A 120 -1.65 -1.97 5.14
N THR A 121 -2.82 -1.35 5.33
CA THR A 121 -3.60 -1.50 6.57
C THR A 121 -3.97 -2.98 6.82
N TYR A 122 -4.35 -3.72 5.78
CA TYR A 122 -4.67 -5.14 5.89
C TYR A 122 -3.44 -5.96 6.31
N ASP A 123 -2.27 -5.70 5.72
CA ASP A 123 -1.03 -6.41 6.03
C ASP A 123 -0.55 -6.13 7.46
N GLU A 124 -0.61 -4.88 7.91
CA GLU A 124 -0.32 -4.49 9.30
C GLU A 124 -1.25 -5.20 10.30
N GLN A 125 -2.56 -5.20 10.01
CA GLN A 125 -3.56 -5.89 10.85
C GLN A 125 -3.30 -7.40 10.90
N LEU A 126 -2.89 -8.00 9.79
CA LEU A 126 -2.59 -9.42 9.70
C LEU A 126 -1.32 -9.78 10.47
N GLY A 127 -0.27 -8.95 10.37
CA GLY A 127 0.96 -9.08 11.16
C GLY A 127 0.67 -9.02 12.67
N ALA A 128 -0.08 -8.01 13.11
CA ALA A 128 -0.48 -7.87 14.51
C ALA A 128 -1.32 -9.06 15.00
N TYR A 129 -2.22 -9.57 14.15
CA TYR A 129 -3.01 -10.76 14.46
C TYR A 129 -2.12 -12.00 14.69
N PHE A 130 -1.13 -12.25 13.82
CA PHE A 130 -0.22 -13.38 13.97
C PHE A 130 0.67 -13.28 15.20
N GLU A 131 1.10 -12.06 15.57
CA GLU A 131 1.86 -11.83 16.79
C GLU A 131 1.04 -12.20 18.03
N LEU A 132 -0.21 -11.72 18.12
CA LEU A 132 -1.08 -12.05 19.25
C LEU A 132 -1.48 -13.53 19.27
N ALA A 133 -1.71 -14.14 18.11
CA ALA A 133 -2.02 -15.56 18.01
C ALA A 133 -0.84 -16.43 18.51
N SER A 134 0.39 -16.05 18.15
CA SER A 134 1.63 -16.68 18.64
C SER A 134 1.78 -16.52 20.16
N LYS A 135 1.48 -15.33 20.70
CA LYS A 135 1.46 -15.08 22.15
C LYS A 135 0.43 -15.96 22.86
N LYS A 136 -0.78 -16.09 22.29
CA LYS A 136 -1.85 -16.93 22.84
C LYS A 136 -1.45 -18.41 22.89
N ALA A 137 -0.95 -18.95 21.77
CA ALA A 137 -0.49 -20.34 21.71
C ALA A 137 0.61 -20.65 22.74
N SER A 138 1.48 -19.68 23.00
CA SER A 138 2.54 -19.81 24.02
C SER A 138 1.97 -19.87 25.45
N LEU A 139 0.89 -19.15 25.74
CA LEU A 139 0.21 -19.20 27.03
C LEU A 139 -0.60 -20.50 27.19
N ASP A 140 -1.31 -20.91 26.12
CA ASP A 140 -2.07 -22.16 26.07
C ASP A 140 -1.18 -23.39 26.38
N GLY A 141 0.09 -23.36 25.94
CA GLY A 141 1.05 -24.44 26.21
C GLY A 141 1.71 -24.39 27.61
N ARG A 142 1.58 -23.29 28.35
CA ARG A 142 2.28 -23.06 29.64
C ARG A 142 1.38 -23.10 30.86
N LEU A 143 0.12 -22.70 30.71
CA LEU A 143 -0.82 -22.52 31.81
C LEU A 143 -1.86 -23.64 31.82
N SER A 144 -2.32 -24.01 33.01
CA SER A 144 -3.48 -24.89 33.16
C SER A 144 -4.79 -24.15 32.85
N GLU A 145 -5.85 -24.90 32.56
CA GLU A 145 -7.16 -24.34 32.20
C GLU A 145 -7.74 -23.44 33.31
N ALA A 146 -7.47 -23.74 34.58
CA ALA A 146 -7.89 -22.90 35.72
C ALA A 146 -7.09 -21.58 35.81
N GLU A 147 -5.81 -21.61 35.44
CA GLU A 147 -4.95 -20.41 35.40
C GLU A 147 -5.32 -19.51 34.22
N LEU A 148 -5.67 -20.09 33.07
CA LEU A 148 -6.16 -19.35 31.91
C LEU A 148 -7.47 -18.62 32.23
N GLN A 149 -8.44 -19.31 32.85
CA GLN A 149 -9.75 -18.74 33.20
C GLN A 149 -9.69 -17.62 34.24
N SER A 150 -8.66 -17.62 35.10
CA SER A 150 -8.47 -16.59 36.12
C SER A 150 -7.51 -15.49 35.69
N SER A 151 -6.86 -15.63 34.52
CA SER A 151 -5.90 -14.66 33.99
C SER A 151 -6.60 -13.55 33.22
N GLN A 152 -6.58 -12.35 33.78
CA GLN A 152 -7.06 -11.16 33.09
C GLN A 152 -6.25 -10.84 31.82
N GLU A 153 -4.94 -11.09 31.82
CA GLU A 153 -4.09 -10.89 30.63
C GLU A 153 -4.52 -11.81 29.48
N TYR A 154 -4.91 -13.06 29.78
CA TYR A 154 -5.37 -13.99 28.77
C TYR A 154 -6.72 -13.58 28.18
N ALA A 155 -7.67 -13.15 29.02
CA ALA A 155 -8.95 -12.63 28.57
C ALA A 155 -8.79 -11.39 27.67
N GLU A 156 -7.96 -10.43 28.07
CA GLU A 156 -7.66 -9.24 27.25
C GLU A 156 -6.99 -9.60 25.91
N LEU A 157 -6.14 -10.64 25.91
CA LEU A 157 -5.52 -11.14 24.69
C LEU A 157 -6.56 -11.75 23.73
N GLU A 158 -7.50 -12.55 24.24
CA GLU A 158 -8.59 -13.12 23.43
C GLU A 158 -9.48 -12.03 22.84
N ASP A 159 -9.85 -11.03 23.63
CA ASP A 159 -10.64 -9.89 23.17
C ASP A 159 -9.92 -9.12 22.05
N ARG A 160 -8.62 -8.83 22.22
CA ARG A 160 -7.82 -8.15 21.18
C ARG A 160 -7.72 -8.96 19.90
N ILE A 161 -7.53 -10.28 20.01
CA ILE A 161 -7.52 -11.18 18.85
C ILE A 161 -8.88 -11.18 18.15
N ALA A 162 -9.98 -11.21 18.89
CA ALA A 162 -11.33 -11.17 18.32
C ALA A 162 -11.59 -9.86 17.57
N VAL A 163 -11.22 -8.72 18.16
CA VAL A 163 -11.34 -7.41 17.51
C VAL A 163 -10.49 -7.33 16.24
N LEU A 164 -9.23 -7.77 16.29
CA LEU A 164 -8.36 -7.78 15.10
C LEU A 164 -8.90 -8.68 14.00
N ARG A 165 -9.43 -9.87 14.33
CA ARG A 165 -10.07 -10.76 13.33
C ARG A 165 -11.21 -10.06 12.61
N THR A 166 -12.06 -9.35 13.34
CA THR A 166 -13.17 -8.59 12.73
C THR A 166 -12.63 -7.52 11.79
N ARG A 167 -11.66 -6.72 12.23
CA ARG A 167 -11.03 -5.68 11.40
C ARG A 167 -10.39 -6.24 10.14
N VAL A 168 -9.58 -7.29 10.26
CA VAL A 168 -8.94 -7.99 9.12
C VAL A 168 -9.99 -8.43 8.11
N ASN A 169 -11.10 -9.02 8.57
CA ASN A 169 -12.17 -9.47 7.68
C ASN A 169 -12.89 -8.29 7.00
N GLU A 170 -13.17 -7.21 7.72
CA GLU A 170 -13.78 -6.00 7.16
C GLU A 170 -12.89 -5.34 6.10
N THR A 171 -11.60 -5.14 6.40
CA THR A 171 -10.62 -4.59 5.47
C THR A 171 -10.49 -5.47 4.23
N ARG A 172 -10.45 -6.79 4.41
CA ARG A 172 -10.43 -7.76 3.30
C ARG A 172 -11.66 -7.63 2.40
N SER A 173 -12.85 -7.52 2.98
CA SER A 173 -14.09 -7.34 2.21
C SER A 173 -14.04 -6.06 1.38
N GLN A 174 -13.58 -4.96 1.95
CA GLN A 174 -13.43 -3.69 1.24
C GLN A 174 -12.43 -3.81 0.06
N LEU A 175 -11.28 -4.48 0.28
CA LEU A 175 -10.31 -4.73 -0.79
C LEU A 175 -10.92 -5.54 -1.94
N LEU A 176 -11.64 -6.62 -1.63
CA LEU A 176 -12.28 -7.46 -2.64
C LEU A 176 -13.34 -6.69 -3.46
N GLU A 177 -14.11 -5.83 -2.81
CA GLU A 177 -15.08 -4.97 -3.50
C GLU A 177 -14.39 -3.98 -4.44
N ARG A 178 -13.29 -3.36 -4.00
CA ARG A 178 -12.52 -2.41 -4.82
C ARG A 178 -11.81 -3.09 -5.99
N ASP A 179 -11.17 -4.22 -5.78
CA ASP A 179 -10.52 -4.99 -6.84
C ASP A 179 -11.55 -5.52 -7.86
N HIS A 180 -12.73 -5.94 -7.41
CA HIS A 180 -13.83 -6.33 -8.30
C HIS A 180 -14.29 -5.15 -9.16
N ASN A 181 -14.52 -3.99 -8.56
CA ASN A 181 -14.89 -2.78 -9.28
C ASN A 181 -13.83 -2.38 -10.30
N ARG A 182 -12.55 -2.49 -9.95
CA ARG A 182 -11.44 -2.15 -10.86
C ARG A 182 -11.38 -3.07 -12.09
N ARG A 183 -11.63 -4.38 -11.93
CA ARG A 183 -11.70 -5.31 -13.07
C ARG A 183 -12.86 -4.95 -14.01
N LEU A 184 -14.02 -4.60 -13.44
CA LEU A 184 -15.17 -4.16 -14.24
C LEU A 184 -14.88 -2.87 -15.02
N TYR A 185 -14.22 -1.88 -14.40
CA TYR A 185 -13.82 -0.66 -15.09
C TYR A 185 -12.82 -0.92 -16.22
N ARG A 186 -11.84 -1.81 -15.99
CA ARG A 186 -10.88 -2.20 -17.04
C ARG A 186 -11.61 -2.80 -18.23
N ASP A 187 -12.48 -3.78 -18.02
CA ASP A 187 -13.23 -4.44 -19.09
C ASP A 187 -14.12 -3.46 -19.89
N VAL A 188 -14.71 -2.46 -19.23
CA VAL A 188 -15.52 -1.42 -19.89
C VAL A 188 -14.66 -0.41 -20.65
N SER A 189 -13.47 -0.06 -20.14
CA SER A 189 -12.52 0.84 -20.82
C SER A 189 -11.76 0.18 -21.98
N SER A 190 -11.68 -1.15 -21.99
CA SER A 190 -11.03 -1.96 -23.02
C SER A 190 -11.98 -2.39 -24.16
N ALA A 191 -13.22 -1.93 -24.17
CA ALA A 191 -14.14 -2.19 -25.28
C ALA A 191 -13.66 -1.42 -26.53
N PRO A 192 -13.37 -2.10 -27.65
CA PRO A 192 -13.06 -1.41 -28.90
C PRO A 192 -14.36 -0.78 -29.47
N ASP A 193 -14.26 0.47 -29.91
CA ASP A 193 -15.19 1.02 -30.92
C ASP A 193 -15.06 0.27 -32.26
#